data_AF-A0A8C2JJR9-F1
#
_entry.id   AF-A0A8C2JJR9-F1
#
_cell.length_a   1.000
_cell.length_b   1.000
_cell.length_c   1.000
_cell.angle_alpha   90.00
_cell.angle_beta   90.00
_cell.angle_gamma   90.00
#
_symmetry.space_group_name_H-M   'P 1'
#
loop_
_entity.id
_entity.type
_entity.pdbx_description
1 polymer ?
#
loop_
_entity_poly.entity_id
_entity_poly.type
_entity_poly.pdbx_seq_one_letter_code
_entity_poly.pdbx_strand_id
1 'polypeptide(L)' 'SKSVVARKPLQKGEILTLDMLTVKVAEPHGVRPENIFKLVGKKITEDLEEDATITDAMIKG' A
#
# COMPACT_ATOMS: atom_id res chain seq x y z
N SER A 1 -10.72 -6.98 -8.76
CA SER A 1 -11.20 -6.87 -7.37
C SER A 1 -10.63 -5.59 -6.76
N LYS A 2 -11.14 -5.12 -5.60
CA LYS A 2 -10.58 -3.92 -4.94
C LYS A 2 -9.29 -4.29 -4.21
N SER A 3 -8.29 -3.42 -4.27
CA SER A 3 -6.99 -3.56 -3.61
C SER A 3 -6.65 -2.28 -2.83
N VAL A 4 -5.78 -2.39 -1.85
CA VAL A 4 -5.14 -1.22 -1.23
C VAL A 4 -4.10 -0.64 -2.19
N VAL A 5 -4.16 0.67 -2.38
CA VAL A 5 -3.24 1.44 -3.23
C VAL A 5 -2.69 2.63 -2.46
N ALA A 6 -1.56 3.17 -2.93
CA ALA A 6 -0.98 4.39 -2.39
C ALA A 6 -1.88 5.60 -2.69
N ARG A 7 -2.20 6.42 -1.69
CA ARG A 7 -2.99 7.66 -1.86
C ARG A 7 -2.14 8.84 -2.33
N LYS A 8 -0.83 8.76 -2.14
CA LYS A 8 0.18 9.74 -2.54
C LYS A 8 1.45 8.99 -2.94
N PRO A 9 2.44 9.64 -3.57
CA PRO A 9 3.75 9.05 -3.73
C PRO A 9 4.35 8.66 -2.37
N LEU A 10 4.94 7.46 -2.32
CA LEU A 10 5.61 6.91 -1.13
C LEU A 10 7.07 6.64 -1.45
N GLN A 11 7.93 6.91 -0.48
CA GLN A 11 9.36 6.65 -0.61
C GLN A 11 9.74 5.36 0.09
N LYS A 12 10.68 4.63 -0.49
CA LYS A 12 11.31 3.46 0.11
C LYS A 12 11.74 3.77 1.55
N GLY A 13 11.28 2.94 2.47
CA GLY A 13 11.60 3.06 3.89
C GLY A 13 10.62 3.89 4.70
N GLU A 14 9.64 4.54 4.07
CA GLU A 14 8.55 5.25 4.74
C GLU A 14 7.68 4.27 5.53
N ILE A 15 7.24 4.70 6.72
CA ILE A 15 6.33 3.93 7.58
C ILE A 15 4.91 4.27 7.15
N LEU A 16 4.14 3.25 6.78
CA LEU A 16 2.79 3.44 6.30
C LEU A 16 1.86 3.88 7.43
N THR A 17 1.11 4.94 7.17
CA THR A 17 -0.01 5.40 8.00
C THR A 17 -1.32 5.26 7.22
N LEU A 18 -2.46 5.26 7.93
CA LEU A 18 -3.75 5.02 7.28
C LEU A 18 -4.11 6.10 6.24
N ASP A 19 -3.69 7.35 6.46
CA ASP A 19 -3.93 8.46 5.54
C ASP A 19 -3.15 8.33 4.22
N MET A 20 -2.08 7.52 4.19
CA MET A 20 -1.31 7.21 2.99
C MET A 20 -1.96 6.13 2.11
N LEU A 21 -3.00 5.46 2.61
CA LEU A 21 -3.60 4.30 1.98
C LEU A 21 -5.02 4.63 1.51
N THR A 22 -5.40 4.06 0.37
CA THR A 22 -6.78 4.11 -0.11
C THR A 22 -7.14 2.80 -0.82
N VAL A 23 -8.40 2.64 -1.20
CA VAL A 23 -8.90 1.41 -1.84
C VAL A 23 -9.45 1.75 -3.22
N LYS A 24 -8.90 1.10 -4.26
CA LYS A 24 -9.32 1.24 -5.65
C LYS A 24 -9.46 -0.12 -6.32
N VAL A 25 -10.14 -0.17 -7.47
CA VAL A 25 -10.07 -1.34 -8.36
C VAL A 25 -8.73 -1.26 -9.08
N ALA A 26 -7.90 -2.29 -8.95
CA ALA A 26 -6.56 -2.27 -9.52
C ALA A 26 -6.11 -3.67 -9.98
N GLU A 27 -5.27 -3.69 -11.02
CA GLU A 27 -4.53 -4.85 -11.53
C GLU A 27 -3.03 -4.51 -11.57
N PRO A 28 -2.13 -5.37 -11.06
CA PRO A 28 -2.42 -6.65 -10.41
C PRO A 28 -3.20 -6.50 -9.10
N HIS A 29 -3.80 -7.59 -8.62
CA HIS A 29 -4.42 -7.60 -7.28
C HIS A 29 -3.34 -7.50 -6.19
N GLY A 30 -3.55 -6.56 -5.27
CA GLY A 30 -2.67 -6.32 -4.14
C GLY A 30 -3.29 -6.78 -2.83
N VAL A 31 -2.90 -6.07 -1.76
CA VAL A 31 -3.44 -6.30 -0.43
C VAL A 31 -4.94 -6.04 -0.44
N ARG A 32 -5.70 -6.97 0.13
CA ARG A 32 -7.16 -6.83 0.19
C ARG A 32 -7.59 -5.70 1.14
N PRO A 33 -8.69 -4.99 0.87
CA PRO A 33 -9.18 -3.87 1.69
C PRO A 33 -9.35 -4.22 3.17
N GLU A 34 -9.82 -5.44 3.47
CA GLU A 34 -9.98 -5.94 4.84
C GLU A 34 -8.67 -6.02 5.65
N ASN A 35 -7.51 -6.02 4.97
CA ASN A 35 -6.19 -6.07 5.58
C ASN A 35 -5.50 -4.70 5.67
N ILE A 36 -6.16 -3.59 5.29
CA ILE A 36 -5.53 -2.25 5.25
C ILE A 36 -4.88 -1.85 6.58
N PHE A 37 -5.51 -2.16 7.72
CA PHE A 37 -4.97 -1.86 9.06
C PHE A 37 -3.73 -2.69 9.41
N LYS A 38 -3.49 -3.83 8.74
CA LYS A 38 -2.28 -4.63 8.92
C LYS A 38 -1.05 -3.99 8.27
N LEU A 39 -1.24 -3.01 7.39
CA LEU A 39 -0.16 -2.28 6.74
C LEU A 39 0.34 -1.10 7.59
N VAL A 40 -0.51 -0.57 8.46
CA VAL A 40 -0.16 0.58 9.32
C VAL A 40 1.01 0.20 10.24
N GLY A 41 2.04 1.03 10.26
CA GLY A 41 3.28 0.80 11.00
C GLY A 41 4.32 -0.05 10.27
N LYS A 42 3.96 -0.68 9.14
CA LYS A 42 4.91 -1.40 8.30
C LYS A 42 5.67 -0.47 7.38
N LYS A 43 6.82 -0.94 6.89
CA LYS A 43 7.72 -0.17 6.05
C LYS A 43 7.58 -0.57 4.58
N ILE A 44 7.48 0.40 3.68
CA ILE A 44 7.51 0.13 2.23
C ILE A 44 8.94 -0.14 1.76
N THR A 45 9.13 -1.09 0.85
CA THR A 45 10.47 -1.54 0.40
C THR A 45 10.97 -0.91 -0.90
N GLU A 46 10.12 -0.16 -1.58
CA GLU A 46 10.41 0.53 -2.85
C GLU A 46 9.63 1.84 -2.95
N ASP A 47 9.99 2.66 -3.93
CA ASP A 47 9.28 3.91 -4.23
C ASP A 47 7.99 3.59 -5.00
N LEU A 48 6.89 4.24 -4.63
CA LEU A 48 5.59 4.06 -5.26
C LEU A 48 5.01 5.40 -5.71
N GLU A 49 4.40 5.41 -6.88
CA GLU A 49 3.59 6.52 -7.35
C GLU A 49 2.20 6.53 -6.67
N GLU A 50 1.48 7.65 -6.77
CA GLU A 50 0.06 7.68 -6.41
C GLU A 50 -0.72 6.62 -7.22
N ASP A 51 -1.68 5.97 -6.58
CA ASP A 51 -2.49 4.87 -7.10
C ASP A 51 -1.75 3.56 -7.41
N ALA A 52 -0.45 3.49 -7.16
CA ALA A 52 0.29 2.24 -7.25
C ALA A 52 -0.30 1.19 -6.28
N THR A 53 -0.49 -0.03 -6.78
CA THR A 53 -1.00 -1.14 -5.98
C THR A 53 0.03 -1.59 -4.98
N ILE A 54 -0.36 -1.63 -3.70
CA ILE A 54 0.48 -2.15 -2.63
C ILE A 54 0.26 -3.66 -2.54
N THR A 55 1.34 -4.44 -2.63
CA THR A 55 1.33 -5.90 -2.51
C THR A 55 2.10 -6.33 -1.27
N ASP A 56 1.85 -7.54 -0.76
CA ASP A 56 2.57 -8.08 0.40
C ASP A 56 4.10 -8.18 0.18
N ALA A 57 4.55 -8.27 -1.08
CA ALA A 57 5.97 -8.30 -1.42
C ALA A 57 6.69 -6.96 -1.17
N MET A 58 5.94 -5.85 -1.14
CA MET A 58 6.47 -4.49 -1.02
C MET A 58 6.57 -4.02 0.44
N ILE A 59 6.27 -4.92 1.38
CA ILE A 59 6.04 -4.59 2.78
C ILE A 59 7.04 -5.34 3.66
N LYS A 60 7.70 -4.61 4.56
CA LYS A 60 8.67 -5.16 5.53
C LYS A 60 8.26 -4.85 6.97
N GLY A 61 8.30 -5.87 7.82
CA GLY A 61 7.80 -5.86 9.21
C GLY A 61 6.40 -6.45 9.32
#